data_AF-A0A969EL04-F1
#
_entry.id   AF-A0A969EL04-F1
#
_cell.length_a   1.000
_cell.length_b   1.000
_cell.length_c   1.000
_cell.angle_alpha   90.00
_cell.angle_beta   90.00
_cell.angle_gamma   90.00
#
_symmetry.space_group_name_H-M   'P 1'
#
loop_
_entity.id
_entity.type
_entity.pdbx_description
1 polymer ?
#
loop_
_entity_poly.entity_id
_entity_poly.type
_entity_poly.pdbx_seq_one_letter_code
_entity_poly.pdbx_strand_id
1 'polypeptide(L)' 'MGHVREYSVKEVCDFLEMIGFEIEKVIYRGRYKPKSIWKRMFTSSILFLVPKMRPYFSVIARKPDKAG' A
#
# COMPACT_ATOMS: atom_id res chain seq x y z
N MET A 1 -21.09 10.30 -9.45
CA MET A 1 -19.62 10.31 -9.20
C MET A 1 -19.36 9.28 -8.12
N GLY A 2 -18.60 8.23 -8.42
CA GLY A 2 -18.39 7.13 -7.47
C GLY A 2 -17.55 7.59 -6.28
N HIS A 3 -18.01 7.27 -5.05
CA HIS A 3 -17.20 7.41 -3.85
C HIS A 3 -16.10 6.34 -3.91
N VAL A 4 -14.92 6.70 -4.40
CA VAL A 4 -13.73 5.88 -4.24
C VAL A 4 -13.32 6.02 -2.77
N ARG A 5 -13.51 4.95 -2.00
CA ARG A 5 -13.04 4.90 -0.62
C ARG A 5 -11.53 4.64 -0.64
N GLU A 6 -10.79 5.53 -0.02
CA GLU A 6 -9.37 5.31 0.27
C GLU A 6 -9.28 4.41 1.49
N TYR A 7 -8.46 3.35 1.39
CA TYR A 7 -8.19 2.44 2.49
C TYR A 7 -6.73 2.56 2.89
N SER A 8 -6.47 2.53 4.19
CA SER A 8 -5.13 2.36 4.73
C SER A 8 -4.65 0.92 4.54
N VAL A 9 -3.33 0.73 4.53
CA VAL A 9 -2.72 -0.62 4.51
C VAL A 9 -3.24 -1.46 5.66
N LYS A 10 -3.38 -0.86 6.83
CA LYS A 10 -3.86 -1.55 8.04
C LYS A 10 -5.29 -2.06 7.85
N GLU A 11 -6.22 -1.21 7.40
CA GLU A 11 -7.60 -1.64 7.17
C GLU A 11 -7.69 -2.82 6.20
N VAL A 12 -6.89 -2.82 5.13
CA VAL A 12 -6.88 -3.91 4.15
C VAL A 12 -6.25 -5.18 4.73
N CYS A 13 -5.14 -5.07 5.46
CA CYS A 13 -4.50 -6.22 6.10
C CYS A 13 -5.39 -6.83 7.18
N ASP A 14 -5.93 -6.01 8.09
CA ASP A 14 -6.83 -6.45 9.16
C ASP A 14 -8.06 -7.14 8.56
N PHE A 15 -8.63 -6.59 7.47
CA PHE A 15 -9.75 -7.22 6.77
C PHE A 15 -9.38 -8.59 6.18
N LEU A 16 -8.24 -8.69 5.48
CA LEU A 16 -7.79 -9.92 4.85
C LEU A 16 -7.48 -11.02 5.89
N GLU A 17 -6.83 -10.66 6.99
CA GLU A 17 -6.56 -11.58 8.11
C GLU A 17 -7.88 -12.05 8.76
N MET A 18 -8.84 -11.13 8.96
CA MET A 18 -10.16 -11.46 9.52
C MET A 18 -10.92 -12.47 8.65
N ILE A 19 -10.80 -12.41 7.33
CA ILE A 19 -11.41 -13.40 6.42
C ILE A 19 -10.54 -14.65 6.20
N GLY A 20 -9.44 -14.79 6.93
CA GLY A 20 -8.61 -15.98 6.99
C GLY A 20 -7.44 -16.03 6.01
N PHE A 21 -7.15 -14.95 5.28
CA PHE A 21 -5.95 -14.89 4.44
C PHE A 21 -4.69 -14.64 5.27
N GLU A 22 -3.58 -15.20 4.83
CA GLU A 22 -2.27 -14.92 5.41
C GLU A 22 -1.56 -13.86 4.57
N ILE A 23 -1.13 -12.77 5.22
CA ILE A 23 -0.43 -11.67 4.53
C ILE A 23 1.02 -12.05 4.32
N GLU A 24 1.42 -12.26 3.06
CA GLU A 24 2.82 -12.53 2.73
C GLU A 24 3.65 -11.26 2.63
N LYS A 25 3.11 -10.25 1.93
CA LYS A 25 3.86 -9.03 1.64
C LYS A 25 2.98 -7.84 1.30
N VAL A 26 3.42 -6.66 1.72
CA VAL A 26 2.89 -5.38 1.23
C VAL A 26 3.92 -4.70 0.34
N ILE A 27 3.51 -4.38 -0.89
CA ILE A 27 4.32 -3.66 -1.88
C ILE A 27 3.82 -2.24 -1.99
N TYR A 28 4.67 -1.27 -1.63
CA TYR A 28 4.38 0.15 -1.78
C TYR A 28 4.86 0.66 -3.15
N ARG A 29 3.97 1.28 -3.93
CA ARG A 29 4.22 1.64 -5.34
C ARG A 29 3.64 3.00 -5.72
N GLY A 30 4.10 3.50 -6.86
CA GLY A 30 3.74 4.82 -7.36
C GLY A 30 4.72 5.91 -6.90
N ARG A 31 4.58 7.08 -7.52
CA ARG A 31 5.38 8.28 -7.25
C ARG A 31 4.45 9.47 -7.24
N TYR A 32 4.69 10.41 -6.35
CA TYR A 32 4.05 11.72 -6.44
C TYR A 32 4.58 12.47 -7.66
N LYS A 33 3.70 13.22 -8.34
CA LYS A 33 4.05 14.08 -9.48
C LYS A 33 3.85 15.56 -9.10
N PRO A 34 4.67 16.13 -8.20
CA PRO A 34 4.56 17.55 -7.87
C PRO A 34 5.00 18.41 -9.08
N LYS A 35 4.33 19.55 -9.28
CA LYS A 35 4.64 20.49 -10.37
C LYS A 35 6.01 21.20 -10.19
N SER A 36 6.52 21.28 -8.96
CA SER A 36 7.81 21.92 -8.65
C SER A 36 8.95 20.90 -8.64
N ILE A 37 10.06 21.24 -9.31
CA ILE A 37 11.28 20.42 -9.41
C ILE A 37 11.89 20.15 -8.03
N TRP A 38 11.96 21.17 -7.17
CA TRP A 38 12.53 21.02 -5.83
C TRP A 38 11.71 20.07 -4.96
N LYS A 39 10.37 20.19 -5.01
CA LYS A 39 9.45 19.25 -4.38
C LYS A 39 9.59 17.83 -4.95
N ARG A 40 9.85 17.67 -6.25
CA ARG A 40 10.07 16.36 -6.87
C ARG A 40 11.31 15.67 -6.33
N MET A 41 12.41 16.40 -6.17
CA MET A 41 13.64 15.83 -5.59
C MET A 41 13.42 15.43 -4.13
N PHE A 42 12.86 16.32 -3.32
CA PHE A 42 12.61 16.05 -1.91
C PHE A 42 11.67 14.86 -1.68
N THR A 43 10.56 14.82 -2.41
CA THR A 43 9.62 13.68 -2.36
C THR A 43 10.27 12.38 -2.81
N SER A 44 11.13 12.40 -3.82
CA SER A 44 11.82 11.19 -4.29
C SER A 44 12.79 10.65 -3.23
N SER A 45 13.53 11.53 -2.54
CA SER A 45 14.44 11.15 -1.45
C SER A 45 13.68 10.58 -0.24
N ILE A 46 12.55 11.19 0.14
CA ILE A 46 11.70 10.67 1.21
C ILE A 46 11.13 9.30 0.85
N LEU A 47 10.64 9.13 -0.37
CA LEU A 47 10.07 7.85 -0.83
C LEU A 47 11.11 6.73 -0.96
N PHE A 48 12.41 7.08 -1.04
CA PHE A 48 13.50 6.11 -0.98
C PHE A 48 13.76 5.64 0.46
N LEU A 49 13.81 6.58 1.41
CA LEU A 49 14.01 6.28 2.83
C LEU A 49 12.80 5.59 3.48
N VAL A 50 11.58 6.02 3.12
CA VAL A 50 10.33 5.53 3.69
C VAL A 50 9.38 5.11 2.56
N PRO A 51 9.53 3.88 2.02
CA PRO A 51 8.67 3.38 0.94
C PRO A 51 7.18 3.36 1.32
N LYS A 52 6.85 3.29 2.61
CA LYS A 52 5.46 3.26 3.11
C LYS A 52 4.65 4.51 2.75
N MET A 53 5.32 5.62 2.43
CA MET A 53 4.67 6.87 2.03
C MET A 53 4.29 6.92 0.54
N ARG A 54 4.47 5.84 -0.22
CA ARG A 54 4.05 5.83 -1.63
C ARG A 54 2.51 5.87 -1.75
N PRO A 55 1.99 6.51 -2.81
CA PRO A 55 0.55 6.79 -2.93
C PRO A 55 -0.32 5.55 -3.09
N TYR A 56 0.24 4.44 -3.55
CA TYR A 56 -0.49 3.19 -3.74
C TYR A 56 0.24 2.05 -3.03
N PHE A 57 -0.51 1.05 -2.64
CA PHE A 57 0.04 -0.21 -2.15
C PHE A 57 -0.64 -1.40 -2.83
N SER A 58 -0.04 -2.56 -2.68
CA SER A 58 -0.60 -3.83 -3.09
C SER A 58 -0.28 -4.85 -2.03
N VAL A 59 -1.27 -5.66 -1.66
CA VAL A 59 -1.11 -6.71 -0.68
C VAL A 59 -1.07 -8.04 -1.43
N ILE A 60 -0.02 -8.81 -1.20
CA ILE A 60 0.07 -10.21 -1.61
C ILE A 60 -0.36 -11.02 -0.40
N ALA A 61 -1.45 -11.76 -0.56
CA ALA A 61 -2.02 -12.59 0.48
C ALA A 61 -2.24 -13.99 -0.06
N ARG A 62 -1.96 -14.98 0.78
CA ARG A 62 -2.17 -16.38 0.50
C ARG A 62 -3.53 -16.80 1.03
N LYS A 63 -4.30 -17.48 0.20
CA LYS A 63 -5.53 -18.15 0.64
C LYS A 63 -5.13 -19.23 1.65
N PRO A 64 -5.83 -19.38 2.78
CA PRO A 64 -5.53 -20.44 3.71
C PRO A 64 -5.69 -21.78 2.99
N ASP A 65 -4.63 -22.60 3.03
CA ASP A 65 -4.76 -24.00 2.69
C ASP A 65 -5.74 -24.59 3.68
N LYS A 66 -6.84 -25.18 3.22
CA LYS A 66 -7.75 -25.89 4.10
C LYS A 66 -6.95 -26.94 4.87
N ALA A 67 -6.73 -26.71 6.15
CA ALA A 67 -6.23 -27.69 7.10
C ALA A 67 -7.21 -27.74 8.27
N GLY A 68 -8.14 -28.71 8.20
CA GLY A 68 -9.17 -28.99 9.20
C GLY A 68 -10.57 -29.02 8.61
#